data_AF-A0AA39HT52-F1
#
_entry.id   AF-A0AA39HT52-F1
#
_cell.length_a   1.000
_cell.length_b   1.000
_cell.length_c   1.000
_cell.angle_alpha   90.00
_cell.angle_beta   90.00
_cell.angle_gamma   90.00
#
_symmetry.space_group_name_H-M   'P 1'
#
loop_
_entity.id
_entity.type
_entity.pdbx_description
1 polymer ?
#
loop_
_entity_poly.entity_id
_entity_poly.type
_entity_poly.pdbx_seq_one_letter_code
_entity_poly.pdbx_strand_id
1 'polypeptide(L)'
;MHLAALFLLALASASASSVCDFGSFLFGLDTFVKVAGLPSGLNYTANGVNIQREVTDELQKAFLSGGAGKARERFFSVCSAKERMFQQMKPSNIRNCIDATTFLLHGLSASTAYTLKKFFERISYQCGPAFTTYMTNMEKFMFASTNLTASFKACSKAYLKGIQTTDETVYCKAMQDYSLCQANVFLTASNNVELAYSTCEATRIGEVVTLPLCSTSVYFCSVELIQQQN
;
A
#
# COMPACT_ATOMS: atom_id res chain seq x y z
N MET A 1 43.65 -42.72 5.46
CA MET A 1 42.36 -42.67 4.73
C MET A 1 41.23 -42.69 5.74
N HIS A 2 40.29 -41.75 5.58
CA HIS A 2 38.97 -41.66 6.22
C HIS A 2 38.90 -41.07 7.64
N LEU A 3 39.04 -39.74 7.69
CA LEU A 3 38.13 -38.90 8.48
C LEU A 3 36.72 -39.06 7.90
N ALA A 4 35.75 -39.49 8.69
CA ALA A 4 34.35 -39.33 8.36
C ALA A 4 33.48 -39.23 9.61
N ALA A 5 32.82 -38.07 9.72
CA ALA A 5 31.46 -37.91 10.21
C ALA A 5 31.16 -38.26 11.68
N LEU A 6 31.46 -37.30 12.57
CA LEU A 6 30.61 -37.01 13.73
C LEU A 6 30.30 -35.51 13.75
N PHE A 7 29.58 -35.05 12.71
CA PHE A 7 28.79 -33.83 12.76
C PHE A 7 27.37 -34.26 13.11
N LEU A 8 27.12 -34.45 14.40
CA LEU A 8 25.80 -34.69 14.95
C LEU A 8 24.91 -33.46 14.65
N LEU A 9 23.94 -33.72 13.77
CA LEU A 9 22.71 -32.98 13.52
C LEU A 9 22.48 -31.73 14.39
N ALA A 10 22.89 -30.58 13.86
CA ALA A 10 22.19 -29.32 14.07
C ALA A 10 21.28 -29.07 12.85
N LEU A 11 20.31 -29.95 12.63
CA LEU A 11 19.28 -29.80 11.60
C LEU A 11 17.98 -29.36 12.27
N ALA A 12 17.82 -28.04 12.28
CA ALA A 12 16.57 -27.35 11.99
C ALA A 12 15.29 -27.96 12.58
N SER A 13 14.95 -27.55 13.80
CA SER A 13 13.55 -27.38 14.20
C SER A 13 13.29 -25.90 14.51
N ALA A 14 13.55 -25.05 13.52
CA ALA A 14 13.03 -23.69 13.46
C ALA A 14 12.02 -23.60 12.31
N SER A 15 10.95 -24.39 12.40
CA SER A 15 9.75 -24.21 11.59
C SER A 15 8.52 -24.32 12.48
N ALA A 16 8.50 -23.53 13.55
CA ALA A 16 7.25 -22.91 13.94
C ALA A 16 6.89 -21.95 12.79
N SER A 17 6.34 -22.50 11.70
CA SER A 17 5.51 -21.75 10.79
C SER A 17 4.52 -21.01 11.67
N SER A 18 4.70 -19.70 11.87
CA SER A 18 3.68 -18.87 12.49
C SER A 18 2.56 -18.75 11.46
N VAL A 19 1.78 -19.82 11.34
CA VAL A 19 0.60 -19.91 10.51
C VAL A 19 -0.29 -18.74 10.90
N CYS A 20 -0.67 -17.93 9.91
CA CYS A 20 -1.60 -16.84 10.16
C CYS A 20 -2.88 -17.39 10.79
N ASP A 21 -3.26 -16.86 11.95
CA ASP A 21 -4.63 -16.98 12.42
C ASP A 21 -5.51 -16.01 11.62
N PHE A 22 -6.12 -16.53 10.56
CA PHE A 22 -6.96 -15.73 9.68
C PHE A 22 -8.21 -15.17 10.39
N GLY A 23 -8.69 -15.84 11.44
CA GLY A 23 -9.77 -15.31 12.29
C GLY A 23 -9.34 -14.03 13.00
N SER A 24 -8.13 -14.00 13.56
CA SER A 24 -7.55 -12.78 14.13
C SER A 24 -7.37 -11.66 13.08
N PHE A 25 -7.00 -12.00 11.83
CA PHE A 25 -6.97 -11.02 10.75
C PHE A 25 -8.36 -10.44 10.46
N LEU A 26 -9.39 -11.29 10.32
CA LEU A 26 -10.76 -10.83 10.05
C LEU A 26 -11.30 -9.94 11.17
N PHE A 27 -11.02 -10.29 12.42
CA PHE A 27 -11.38 -9.46 13.58
C PHE A 27 -10.62 -8.12 13.60
N GLY A 28 -9.33 -8.15 13.27
CA GLY A 28 -8.52 -6.95 13.09
C GLY A 28 -9.03 -6.07 11.95
N LEU A 29 -9.43 -6.65 10.83
CA LEU A 29 -10.00 -5.94 9.68
C LEU A 29 -11.35 -5.30 10.03
N ASP A 30 -12.22 -6.00 10.76
CA ASP A 30 -13.47 -5.42 11.29
C ASP A 30 -13.18 -4.22 12.22
N THR A 31 -12.17 -4.35 13.08
CA THR A 31 -11.69 -3.24 13.92
C THR A 31 -11.20 -2.06 13.07
N PHE A 32 -10.43 -2.34 12.01
CA PHE A 32 -9.96 -1.32 11.07
C PHE A 32 -11.15 -0.57 10.45
N VAL A 33 -12.11 -1.30 9.88
CA VAL A 33 -13.31 -0.74 9.24
C VAL A 33 -14.09 0.17 10.19
N LYS A 34 -14.32 -0.28 11.43
CA LYS A 34 -15.04 0.49 12.45
C LYS A 34 -14.29 1.77 12.84
N VAL A 35 -13.00 1.69 13.14
CA VAL A 35 -12.22 2.83 13.64
C VAL A 35 -11.91 3.83 12.54
N ALA A 36 -11.63 3.37 11.31
CA ALA A 36 -11.47 4.26 10.16
C ALA A 36 -12.79 4.93 9.75
N GLY A 37 -13.92 4.46 10.30
CA GLY A 37 -15.26 4.94 10.00
C GLY A 37 -15.65 4.64 8.55
N LEU A 38 -15.29 3.46 8.07
CA LEU A 38 -15.70 2.94 6.76
C LEU A 38 -17.12 2.36 6.81
N PRO A 39 -17.83 2.26 5.66
CA PRO A 39 -19.17 1.68 5.60
C PRO A 39 -19.26 0.26 6.20
N SER A 40 -20.13 0.06 7.20
CA SER A 40 -20.26 -1.20 7.96
C SER A 40 -21.04 -2.32 7.26
N GLY A 41 -21.61 -2.06 6.07
CA GLY A 41 -22.38 -3.04 5.29
C GLY A 41 -21.57 -3.75 4.19
N LEU A 42 -20.29 -3.43 4.04
CA LEU A 42 -19.44 -3.98 2.99
C LEU A 42 -18.58 -5.13 3.50
N ASN A 43 -18.49 -6.21 2.72
CA ASN A 43 -17.50 -7.26 2.97
C ASN A 43 -16.19 -6.92 2.26
N TYR A 44 -15.22 -6.38 3.00
CA TYR A 44 -13.90 -5.98 2.50
C TYR A 44 -12.99 -7.14 2.07
N THR A 45 -13.43 -8.39 2.25
CA THR A 45 -12.79 -9.59 1.71
C THR A 45 -13.51 -10.18 0.49
N ALA A 46 -14.63 -9.57 0.06
CA ALA A 46 -15.39 -10.02 -1.10
C ALA A 46 -14.83 -9.47 -2.41
N ASN A 47 -15.10 -10.19 -3.51
CA ASN A 47 -14.75 -9.76 -4.85
C ASN A 47 -15.51 -8.47 -5.21
N GLY A 48 -14.76 -7.42 -5.59
CA GLY A 48 -15.30 -6.15 -6.04
C GLY A 48 -15.35 -5.04 -4.99
N VAL A 49 -15.17 -5.36 -3.69
CA VAL A 49 -15.01 -4.34 -2.65
C VAL A 49 -13.54 -3.92 -2.61
N ASN A 50 -13.28 -2.65 -2.92
CA ASN A 50 -11.94 -2.09 -2.94
C ASN A 50 -11.74 -1.18 -1.73
N ILE A 51 -11.12 -1.70 -0.67
CA ILE A 51 -10.88 -0.94 0.57
C ILE A 51 -10.10 0.36 0.34
N GLN A 52 -9.17 0.39 -0.62
CA GLN A 52 -8.42 1.61 -0.95
C GLN A 52 -9.34 2.68 -1.53
N ARG A 53 -10.29 2.28 -2.39
CA ARG A 53 -11.31 3.18 -2.92
C ARG A 53 -12.17 3.73 -1.79
N GLU A 54 -12.71 2.87 -0.92
CA GLU A 54 -13.57 3.33 0.18
C GLU A 54 -12.83 4.30 1.14
N VAL A 55 -11.56 4.03 1.46
CA VAL A 55 -10.74 4.96 2.27
C VAL A 55 -10.51 6.29 1.53
N THR A 56 -10.23 6.25 0.23
CA THR A 56 -10.03 7.45 -0.59
C THR A 56 -11.32 8.27 -0.67
N ASP A 57 -12.46 7.63 -0.87
CA ASP A 57 -13.76 8.28 -0.95
C ASP A 57 -14.13 8.94 0.40
N GLU A 58 -13.87 8.28 1.53
CA GLU A 58 -14.10 8.89 2.86
C GLU A 58 -13.17 10.08 3.13
N LEU A 59 -11.91 10.04 2.69
CA LEU A 59 -11.00 11.18 2.75
C LEU A 59 -11.48 12.34 1.88
N GLN A 60 -11.92 12.06 0.64
CA GLN A 60 -12.46 13.06 -0.27
C GLN A 60 -13.75 13.69 0.27
N LYS A 61 -14.69 12.89 0.80
CA LYS A 61 -15.91 13.40 1.46
C LYS A 61 -15.58 14.30 2.64
N ALA A 62 -14.63 13.90 3.48
CA ALA A 62 -14.17 14.72 4.60
C ALA A 62 -13.58 16.06 4.12
N PHE A 63 -12.77 16.03 3.05
CA PHE A 63 -12.23 17.24 2.44
C PHE A 63 -13.32 18.14 1.85
N LEU A 64 -14.27 17.59 1.10
CA LEU A 64 -15.33 18.36 0.46
C LEU A 64 -16.33 18.96 1.48
N SER A 65 -16.53 18.32 2.63
CA SER A 65 -17.46 18.78 3.66
C SER A 65 -16.86 19.74 4.69
N GLY A 66 -15.54 19.69 4.92
CA GLY A 66 -14.91 20.52 5.96
C GLY A 66 -13.42 20.82 5.73
N GLY A 67 -12.98 20.74 4.48
CA GLY A 67 -11.63 21.12 4.05
C GLY A 67 -10.53 20.22 4.61
N ALA A 68 -9.31 20.74 4.60
CA ALA A 68 -8.12 20.01 5.01
C ALA A 68 -8.15 19.57 6.47
N GLY A 69 -8.81 20.32 7.36
CA GLY A 69 -8.97 19.95 8.78
C GLY A 69 -9.69 18.61 8.95
N LYS A 70 -10.86 18.46 8.32
CA LYS A 70 -11.62 17.20 8.34
C LYS A 70 -10.91 16.05 7.62
N ALA A 71 -10.23 16.34 6.52
CA ALA A 71 -9.40 15.34 5.85
C ALA A 71 -8.24 14.84 6.74
N ARG A 72 -7.58 15.73 7.50
CA ARG A 72 -6.53 15.36 8.48
C ARG A 72 -7.09 14.48 9.59
N GLU A 73 -8.23 14.87 10.18
CA GLU A 73 -8.90 14.05 11.20
C GLU A 73 -9.21 12.65 10.67
N ARG A 74 -9.76 12.56 9.45
CA ARG A 74 -10.10 11.27 8.83
C ARG A 74 -8.86 10.44 8.52
N PHE A 75 -7.81 11.04 7.98
CA PHE A 75 -6.54 10.35 7.72
C PHE A 75 -5.90 9.85 9.01
N PHE A 76 -5.94 10.65 10.08
CA PHE A 76 -5.51 10.23 11.40
C PHE A 76 -6.31 9.02 11.90
N SER A 77 -7.64 9.04 11.78
CA SER A 77 -8.49 7.89 12.13
C SER A 77 -8.12 6.62 11.36
N VAL A 78 -7.82 6.74 10.06
CA VAL A 78 -7.35 5.64 9.22
C VAL A 78 -6.00 5.08 9.73
N CYS A 79 -5.07 5.94 10.11
CA CYS A 79 -3.79 5.52 10.70
C CYS A 79 -3.94 4.87 12.09
N SER A 80 -4.78 5.44 12.96
CA SER A 80 -5.11 4.83 14.26
C SER A 80 -5.85 3.51 14.11
N ALA A 81 -6.69 3.36 13.08
CA ALA A 81 -7.38 2.11 12.78
C ALA A 81 -6.39 1.01 12.41
N LYS A 82 -5.36 1.32 11.61
CA LYS A 82 -4.27 0.39 11.28
C LYS A 82 -3.53 -0.08 12.54
N GLU A 83 -3.19 0.85 13.42
CA GLU A 83 -2.53 0.52 14.69
C GLU A 83 -3.40 -0.40 15.55
N ARG A 84 -4.69 -0.06 15.73
CA ARG A 84 -5.62 -0.89 16.51
C ARG A 84 -5.85 -2.27 15.90
N MET A 85 -5.95 -2.36 14.57
CA MET A 85 -5.98 -3.64 13.87
C MET A 85 -4.77 -4.49 14.23
N PHE A 86 -3.57 -3.92 14.18
CA PHE A 86 -2.33 -4.66 14.50
C PHE A 86 -2.28 -5.05 15.97
N GLN A 87 -2.84 -4.26 16.89
CA GLN A 87 -2.97 -4.62 18.30
C GLN A 87 -3.93 -5.79 18.55
N GLN A 88 -4.94 -5.98 17.69
CA GLN A 88 -5.82 -7.16 17.73
C GLN A 88 -5.16 -8.42 17.15
N MET A 89 -4.01 -8.27 16.47
CA MET A 89 -3.26 -9.37 15.87
C MET A 89 -2.02 -9.67 16.71
N LYS A 90 -1.67 -10.95 16.89
CA LYS A 90 -0.40 -11.29 17.53
C LYS A 90 0.78 -10.79 16.67
N PRO A 91 1.87 -10.25 17.24
CA PRO A 91 3.02 -9.76 16.45
C PRO A 91 3.61 -10.79 15.48
N SER A 92 3.65 -12.07 15.88
CA SER A 92 4.08 -13.21 15.04
C SER A 92 3.20 -13.44 13.81
N ASN A 93 1.99 -12.87 13.80
CA ASN A 93 0.96 -13.09 12.80
C ASN A 93 0.86 -11.92 11.81
N ILE A 94 1.32 -10.70 12.14
CA ILE A 94 1.08 -9.50 11.31
C ILE A 94 1.65 -9.68 9.89
N ARG A 95 2.94 -9.98 9.78
CA ARG A 95 3.62 -10.13 8.48
C ARG A 95 3.08 -11.32 7.67
N ASN A 96 2.72 -12.40 8.34
CA ASN A 96 2.24 -13.61 7.69
C ASN A 96 0.75 -13.55 7.36
N CYS A 97 -0.03 -12.71 8.05
CA CYS A 97 -1.45 -12.54 7.79
C CYS A 97 -1.74 -11.50 6.72
N ILE A 98 -0.96 -10.42 6.66
CA ILE A 98 -1.09 -9.40 5.62
C ILE A 98 -0.24 -9.81 4.42
N ASP A 99 -0.57 -10.95 3.84
CA ASP A 99 0.11 -11.49 2.68
C ASP A 99 -0.87 -12.02 1.63
N ALA A 100 -0.55 -11.80 0.35
CA ALA A 100 -1.40 -12.22 -0.76
C ALA A 100 -1.53 -13.76 -0.81
N THR A 101 -0.48 -14.51 -0.49
CA THR A 101 -0.52 -15.97 -0.43
C THR A 101 -1.46 -16.46 0.65
N THR A 102 -1.43 -15.84 1.84
CA THR A 102 -2.37 -16.15 2.92
C THR A 102 -3.81 -15.87 2.50
N PHE A 103 -4.08 -14.72 1.89
CA PHE A 103 -5.42 -14.40 1.39
C PHE A 103 -5.92 -15.42 0.35
N LEU A 104 -5.06 -15.83 -0.58
CA LEU A 104 -5.36 -16.85 -1.58
C LEU A 104 -5.67 -18.22 -0.94
N LEU A 105 -4.87 -18.64 0.05
CA LEU A 105 -5.08 -19.89 0.79
C LEU A 105 -6.43 -19.91 1.55
N HIS A 106 -6.95 -18.73 1.90
CA HIS A 106 -8.26 -18.56 2.53
C HIS A 106 -9.39 -18.23 1.54
N GLY A 107 -9.19 -18.48 0.23
CA GLY A 107 -10.25 -18.47 -0.77
C GLY A 107 -10.58 -17.10 -1.38
N LEU A 108 -9.76 -16.07 -1.12
CA LEU A 108 -9.91 -14.79 -1.81
C LEU A 108 -9.44 -14.92 -3.27
N SER A 109 -10.04 -14.15 -4.18
CA SER A 109 -9.52 -14.07 -5.55
C SER A 109 -8.15 -13.39 -5.58
N ALA A 110 -7.34 -13.68 -6.61
CA ALA A 110 -6.05 -13.01 -6.80
C ALA A 110 -6.19 -11.47 -6.81
N SER A 111 -7.21 -10.95 -7.49
CA SER A 111 -7.47 -9.51 -7.55
C SER A 111 -7.70 -8.91 -6.15
N THR A 112 -8.55 -9.55 -5.33
CA THR A 112 -8.82 -9.09 -3.96
C THR A 112 -7.59 -9.25 -3.07
N ALA A 113 -6.90 -10.39 -3.12
CA ALA A 113 -5.70 -10.67 -2.33
C ALA A 113 -4.59 -9.63 -2.59
N TYR A 114 -4.29 -9.35 -3.86
CA TYR A 114 -3.32 -8.32 -4.20
C TYR A 114 -3.82 -6.94 -3.74
N THR A 115 -5.08 -6.57 -4.02
CA THR A 115 -5.62 -5.25 -3.62
C THR A 115 -5.49 -5.01 -2.11
N LEU A 116 -5.82 -6.00 -1.28
CA LEU A 116 -5.66 -5.90 0.18
C LEU A 116 -4.20 -5.73 0.58
N LYS A 117 -3.29 -6.54 0.02
CA LYS A 117 -1.86 -6.42 0.34
C LYS A 117 -1.29 -5.07 -0.11
N LYS A 118 -1.60 -4.61 -1.33
CA LYS A 118 -1.22 -3.27 -1.83
C LYS A 118 -1.67 -2.17 -0.89
N PHE A 119 -2.93 -2.25 -0.45
CA PHE A 119 -3.52 -1.28 0.47
C PHE A 119 -2.76 -1.24 1.80
N PHE A 120 -2.52 -2.39 2.43
CA PHE A 120 -1.86 -2.44 3.74
C PHE A 120 -0.38 -2.06 3.69
N GLU A 121 0.32 -2.33 2.59
CA GLU A 121 1.69 -1.85 2.38
C GLU A 121 1.73 -0.33 2.19
N ARG A 122 0.83 0.22 1.36
CA ARG A 122 0.66 1.67 1.16
C ARG A 122 0.39 2.41 2.45
N ILE A 123 -0.65 1.99 3.17
CA ILE A 123 -1.07 2.65 4.41
C ILE A 123 -0.01 2.49 5.51
N SER A 124 0.78 1.42 5.50
CA SER A 124 1.91 1.26 6.45
C SER A 124 3.00 2.29 6.21
N TYR A 125 3.32 2.60 4.94
CA TYR A 125 4.25 3.67 4.61
C TYR A 125 3.65 5.07 4.94
N GLN A 126 2.41 5.31 4.51
CA GLN A 126 1.72 6.59 4.71
C GLN A 126 1.50 6.93 6.19
N CYS A 127 1.17 5.94 7.02
CA CYS A 127 0.97 6.13 8.46
C CYS A 127 2.24 5.92 9.30
N GLY A 128 3.37 5.64 8.65
CA GLY A 128 4.67 5.47 9.30
C GLY A 128 5.64 6.53 8.79
N PRO A 129 6.66 6.17 7.99
CA PRO A 129 7.70 7.10 7.54
C PRO A 129 7.19 8.39 6.89
N ALA A 130 6.08 8.35 6.15
CA ALA A 130 5.56 9.51 5.43
C ALA A 130 4.47 10.29 6.19
N PHE A 131 4.09 9.88 7.40
CA PHE A 131 2.92 10.40 8.11
C PHE A 131 2.94 11.93 8.26
N THR A 132 4.06 12.48 8.74
CA THR A 132 4.22 13.93 8.92
C THR A 132 4.07 14.69 7.61
N THR A 133 4.59 14.15 6.49
CA THR A 133 4.48 14.78 5.17
C THR A 133 3.02 14.88 4.72
N TYR A 134 2.26 13.79 4.83
CA TYR A 134 0.84 13.77 4.45
C TYR A 134 0.00 14.69 5.35
N MET A 135 0.21 14.64 6.68
CA MET A 135 -0.52 15.49 7.62
C MET A 135 -0.25 16.98 7.39
N THR A 136 1.00 17.36 7.17
CA THR A 136 1.40 18.75 6.93
C THR A 136 0.82 19.26 5.61
N ASN A 137 0.82 18.43 4.57
CA ASN A 137 0.41 18.81 3.22
C ASN A 137 -1.00 18.33 2.83
N MET A 138 -1.85 18.01 3.80
CA MET A 138 -3.17 17.40 3.54
C MET A 138 -4.03 18.20 2.57
N GLU A 139 -4.02 19.54 2.68
CA GLU A 139 -4.77 20.39 1.75
C GLU A 139 -4.33 20.18 0.30
N LYS A 140 -3.02 20.20 0.05
CA LYS A 140 -2.43 20.02 -1.28
C LYS A 140 -2.64 18.59 -1.79
N PHE A 141 -2.48 17.60 -0.91
CA PHE A 141 -2.72 16.19 -1.20
C PHE A 141 -4.19 15.96 -1.63
N MET A 142 -5.15 16.50 -0.89
CA MET A 142 -6.56 16.35 -1.22
C MET A 142 -6.98 17.18 -2.41
N PHE A 143 -6.41 18.37 -2.59
CA PHE A 143 -6.63 19.18 -3.78
C PHE A 143 -6.23 18.41 -5.04
N ALA A 144 -5.03 17.83 -5.08
CA ALA A 144 -4.58 17.00 -6.20
C ALA A 144 -5.52 15.80 -6.41
N SER A 145 -5.80 15.04 -5.34
CA SER A 145 -6.62 13.83 -5.37
C SER A 145 -8.05 14.07 -5.87
N THR A 146 -8.59 15.26 -5.62
CA THR A 146 -9.97 15.62 -5.99
C THR A 146 -10.04 16.27 -7.37
N ASN A 147 -9.06 17.12 -7.71
CA ASN A 147 -9.14 18.00 -8.90
C ASN A 147 -8.33 17.50 -10.11
N LEU A 148 -7.35 16.60 -9.91
CA LEU A 148 -6.48 16.10 -10.98
C LEU A 148 -6.77 14.64 -11.37
N THR A 149 -8.02 14.21 -11.22
CA THR A 149 -8.47 12.84 -11.54
C THR A 149 -8.15 12.42 -12.97
N ALA A 150 -8.24 13.33 -13.94
CA ALA A 150 -7.89 13.08 -15.34
C ALA A 150 -6.40 12.73 -15.52
N SER A 151 -5.52 13.44 -14.81
CA SER A 151 -4.07 13.19 -14.86
C SER A 151 -3.72 11.83 -14.28
N PHE A 152 -4.34 11.46 -13.15
CA PHE A 152 -4.17 10.11 -12.59
C PHE A 152 -4.65 9.00 -13.53
N LYS A 153 -5.78 9.21 -14.22
CA LYS A 153 -6.28 8.27 -15.22
C LYS A 153 -5.30 8.08 -16.39
N ALA A 154 -4.63 9.15 -16.81
CA ALA A 154 -3.60 9.06 -17.84
C ALA A 154 -2.40 8.20 -17.37
N CYS A 155 -1.92 8.43 -16.14
CA CYS A 155 -0.87 7.60 -15.53
C CYS A 155 -1.27 6.11 -15.50
N SER A 156 -2.47 5.80 -15.03
CA SER A 156 -2.95 4.41 -14.95
C SER A 156 -3.08 3.76 -16.33
N LYS A 157 -3.53 4.49 -17.36
CA LYS A 157 -3.64 3.95 -18.72
C LYS A 157 -2.27 3.57 -19.30
N ALA A 158 -1.25 4.41 -19.10
CA ALA A 158 0.11 4.13 -19.54
C ALA A 158 0.68 2.89 -18.82
N TYR A 159 0.47 2.82 -17.50
CA TYR A 159 0.87 1.68 -16.68
C TYR A 159 0.25 0.37 -17.17
N LEU A 160 -1.08 0.34 -17.36
CA LEU A 160 -1.81 -0.85 -17.80
C LEU A 160 -1.31 -1.39 -19.15
N LYS A 161 -0.80 -0.52 -20.04
CA LYS A 161 -0.18 -0.94 -21.31
C LYS A 161 1.20 -1.57 -21.08
N GLY A 162 2.00 -0.99 -20.18
CA GLY A 162 3.37 -1.45 -19.90
C GLY A 162 3.43 -2.80 -19.17
N ILE A 163 2.39 -3.18 -18.45
CA ILE A 163 2.32 -4.47 -17.72
C ILE A 163 1.76 -5.64 -18.53
N GLN A 164 1.45 -5.45 -19.82
CA GLN A 164 0.96 -6.51 -20.71
C GLN A 164 2.09 -7.40 -21.28
N THR A 165 3.31 -7.21 -20.82
CA THR A 165 4.52 -7.91 -21.28
C THR A 165 4.98 -8.95 -20.26
N THR A 166 5.71 -9.96 -20.73
CA THR A 166 6.44 -10.92 -19.88
C THR A 166 7.87 -10.49 -19.60
N ASP A 167 8.35 -9.41 -20.23
CA ASP A 167 9.67 -8.85 -19.98
C ASP A 167 9.68 -8.07 -18.65
N GLU A 168 10.43 -8.60 -17.68
CA GLU A 168 10.54 -8.03 -16.33
C GLU A 168 11.09 -6.60 -16.34
N THR A 169 12.03 -6.27 -17.22
CA THR A 169 12.62 -4.94 -17.29
C THR A 169 11.59 -3.92 -17.77
N VAL A 170 10.85 -4.27 -18.82
CA VAL A 170 9.78 -3.40 -19.36
C VAL A 170 8.67 -3.23 -18.33
N TYR A 171 8.31 -4.29 -17.61
CA TYR A 171 7.30 -4.21 -16.57
C TYR A 171 7.77 -3.31 -15.41
N CYS A 172 8.95 -3.58 -14.84
CA CYS A 172 9.44 -2.79 -13.71
C CYS A 172 9.66 -1.32 -14.08
N LYS A 173 10.05 -1.05 -15.34
CA LYS A 173 10.09 0.31 -15.87
C LYS A 173 8.69 0.95 -15.92
N ALA A 174 7.68 0.23 -16.41
CA ALA A 174 6.30 0.73 -16.40
C ALA A 174 5.79 1.04 -14.98
N MET A 175 6.17 0.25 -13.98
CA MET A 175 5.88 0.52 -12.58
C MET A 175 6.58 1.79 -12.08
N GLN A 176 7.87 1.96 -12.38
CA GLN A 176 8.60 3.19 -12.01
C GLN A 176 7.97 4.42 -12.67
N ASP A 177 7.70 4.36 -13.98
CA ASP A 177 7.06 5.45 -14.73
C ASP A 177 5.67 5.77 -14.17
N TYR A 178 4.93 4.75 -13.73
CA TYR A 178 3.66 4.97 -13.05
C TYR A 178 3.83 5.74 -11.74
N SER A 179 4.76 5.33 -10.86
CA SER A 179 5.02 6.04 -9.60
C SER A 179 5.53 7.47 -9.81
N LEU A 180 6.38 7.70 -10.81
CA LEU A 180 6.88 9.03 -11.16
C LEU A 180 5.77 9.91 -11.77
N CYS A 181 4.91 9.33 -12.61
CA CYS A 181 3.75 10.05 -13.16
C CYS A 181 2.82 10.51 -12.03
N GLN A 182 2.50 9.63 -11.07
CA GLN A 182 1.71 9.98 -9.89
C GLN A 182 2.39 11.11 -9.10
N ALA A 183 3.69 10.99 -8.84
CA ALA A 183 4.48 12.02 -8.14
C ALA A 183 4.38 13.38 -8.84
N ASN A 184 4.47 13.39 -10.18
CA ASN A 184 4.39 14.61 -10.96
C ASN A 184 3.04 15.29 -10.83
N VAL A 185 1.94 14.52 -10.84
CA VAL A 185 0.59 15.07 -10.59
C VAL A 185 0.53 15.82 -9.25
N PHE A 186 1.09 15.22 -8.19
CA PHE A 186 1.16 15.89 -6.89
C PHE A 186 2.12 17.07 -6.90
N LEU A 187 3.27 16.99 -7.58
CA LEU A 187 4.22 18.10 -7.66
C LEU A 187 3.60 19.30 -8.37
N THR A 188 2.98 19.11 -9.54
CA THR A 188 2.28 20.16 -10.27
C THR A 188 1.17 20.80 -9.43
N ALA A 189 0.42 19.99 -8.67
CA ALA A 189 -0.68 20.50 -7.84
C ALA A 189 -0.21 21.28 -6.60
N SER A 190 0.90 20.84 -6.00
CA SER A 190 1.28 21.21 -4.63
C SER A 190 2.50 22.14 -4.56
N ASN A 191 3.30 22.15 -5.64
CA ASN A 191 4.66 22.66 -5.66
C ASN A 191 5.48 22.19 -4.44
N ASN A 192 5.29 20.93 -4.02
CA ASN A 192 5.96 20.33 -2.89
C ASN A 192 6.62 19.01 -3.28
N VAL A 193 7.96 19.02 -3.33
CA VAL A 193 8.77 17.86 -3.72
C VAL A 193 8.74 16.73 -2.71
N GLU A 194 8.61 17.02 -1.42
CA GLU A 194 8.52 16.00 -0.37
C GLU A 194 7.18 15.24 -0.45
N LEU A 195 6.09 15.94 -0.74
CA LEU A 195 4.79 15.33 -0.98
C LEU A 195 4.81 14.47 -2.25
N ALA A 196 5.42 14.98 -3.32
CA ALA A 196 5.59 14.25 -4.57
C ALA A 196 6.40 12.95 -4.34
N TYR A 197 7.53 13.05 -3.64
CA TYR A 197 8.36 11.91 -3.24
C TYR A 197 7.58 10.89 -2.41
N SER A 198 6.87 11.35 -1.37
CA SER A 198 6.10 10.50 -0.48
C SER A 198 4.95 9.79 -1.20
N THR A 199 4.38 10.40 -2.24
CA THR A 199 3.35 9.77 -3.07
C THR A 199 3.96 8.77 -4.06
N CYS A 200 5.13 9.10 -4.62
CA CYS A 200 5.90 8.20 -5.46
C CYS A 200 6.21 6.89 -4.74
N GLU A 201 6.83 6.98 -3.56
CA GLU A 201 7.20 5.82 -2.75
C GLU A 201 5.97 5.03 -2.29
N ALA A 202 4.91 5.69 -1.84
CA ALA A 202 3.66 5.00 -1.49
C ALA A 202 3.11 4.22 -2.70
N THR A 203 3.10 4.82 -3.89
CA THR A 203 2.65 4.15 -5.11
C THR A 203 3.51 2.93 -5.41
N ARG A 204 4.83 3.09 -5.43
CA ARG A 204 5.83 2.04 -5.69
C ARG A 204 5.70 0.88 -4.71
N ILE A 205 5.67 1.16 -3.40
CA ILE A 205 5.52 0.16 -2.34
C ILE A 205 4.26 -0.69 -2.55
N GLY A 206 3.15 -0.05 -2.92
CA GLY A 206 1.94 -0.79 -3.28
C GLY A 206 2.10 -1.64 -4.54
N GLU A 207 2.76 -1.17 -5.60
CA GLU A 207 2.84 -1.94 -6.85
C GLU A 207 3.87 -3.08 -6.82
N VAL A 208 4.96 -2.93 -6.06
CA VAL A 208 5.97 -3.99 -5.85
C VAL A 208 5.36 -5.26 -5.23
N VAL A 209 4.22 -5.15 -4.53
CA VAL A 209 3.46 -6.31 -4.05
C VAL A 209 3.08 -7.27 -5.16
N THR A 210 2.66 -6.75 -6.32
CA THR A 210 2.29 -7.60 -7.45
C THR A 210 3.51 -8.20 -8.12
N LEU A 211 4.62 -7.46 -8.16
CA LEU A 211 5.89 -7.92 -8.71
C LEU A 211 7.07 -7.64 -7.77
N PRO A 212 7.38 -8.59 -6.87
CA PRO A 212 8.50 -8.42 -5.94
C PRO A 212 9.85 -8.22 -6.61
N LEU A 213 10.03 -8.69 -7.85
CA LEU A 213 11.26 -8.54 -8.64
C LEU A 213 11.62 -7.06 -8.91
N CYS A 214 10.62 -6.16 -8.88
CA CYS A 214 10.82 -4.72 -9.05
C CYS A 214 11.23 -4.00 -7.74
N SER A 215 11.57 -4.74 -6.67
CA SER A 215 11.97 -4.16 -5.37
C SER A 215 13.42 -3.68 -5.30
N THR A 216 14.16 -3.69 -6.41
CA THR A 216 15.56 -3.24 -6.45
C THR A 216 15.64 -1.72 -6.35
N SER A 217 16.77 -1.20 -5.86
CA SER A 217 17.00 0.25 -5.69
C SER A 217 16.91 1.04 -7.00
N VAL A 218 17.09 0.38 -8.15
CA VAL A 218 16.97 0.99 -9.49
C VAL A 218 15.59 1.59 -9.73
N TYR A 219 14.54 0.99 -9.15
CA TYR A 219 13.16 1.42 -9.34
C TYR A 219 12.63 2.30 -8.20
N PHE A 220 13.49 2.73 -7.28
CA PHE A 220 13.10 3.59 -6.18
C PHE A 220 12.84 5.00 -6.68
N CYS A 221 11.95 5.70 -6.00
CA CYS A 221 11.78 7.12 -6.24
C CYS A 221 12.96 7.89 -5.66
N SER A 222 13.36 8.95 -6.34
CA SER A 222 14.35 9.90 -5.84
C SER A 222 13.90 11.32 -6.17
N VAL A 223 14.40 12.29 -5.42
CA VAL A 223 14.09 13.71 -5.65
C VAL A 223 14.60 14.13 -7.03
N GLU A 224 15.79 13.67 -7.41
CA GLU A 224 16.41 13.96 -8.71
C GLU A 224 15.55 13.44 -9.86
N LEU A 225 15.08 12.19 -9.77
CA LEU A 225 14.20 11.59 -10.79
C LEU A 225 12.87 12.35 -10.92
N ILE A 226 12.31 12.82 -9.82
CA ILE A 226 11.05 13.60 -9.82
C ILE A 226 11.27 14.98 -10.45
N GLN A 227 12.39 15.62 -10.17
CA GLN A 227 12.72 16.94 -10.72
C GLN A 227 13.01 16.88 -12.23
N GLN A 228 13.60 15.79 -12.73
CA GLN A 228 13.86 15.59 -14.16
C GLN A 228 12.58 15.43 -15.02
N GLN A 229 11.41 15.23 -14.40
CA GLN A 229 10.12 15.09 -15.10
C GLN A 229 9.40 16.43 -15.31
N ASN A 230 9.93 17.54 -14.78
CA ASN A 230 9.41 18.91 -14.93
C ASN A 230 10.36 19.77 -15.76
#